data_AF-W5M4J1-F1
#
_entry.id   AF-W5M4J1-F1
#
_cell.length_a   1.000
_cell.length_b   1.000
_cell.length_c   1.000
_cell.angle_alpha   90.00
_cell.angle_beta   90.00
_cell.angle_gamma   90.00
#
_symmetry.space_group_name_H-M   'P 1'
#
loop_
_entity.id
_entity.type
_entity.pdbx_description
1 polymer ?
#
loop_
_entity_poly.entity_id
_entity_poly.type
_entity_poly.pdbx_seq_one_letter_code
_entity_poly.pdbx_strand_id
1 'polypeptide(L)'
;LAQRLYYATLRNGDIIEILRDVAHNWVLYTGKGYVVHLAYSTKNTAGSGSFFASSGDVKTMVKKERLEFIPGFPRVRVNNKYDSRYHPRPGGDIIREAEKMVDEVLPYPVTPKTCERFVAALRY
;
A
#
# COMPACT_ATOMS: atom_id res chain seq x y z
N LEU A 1 -15.14 16.73 8.11
CA LEU A 1 -16.36 16.09 7.54
C LEU A 1 -16.04 15.31 6.25
N ALA A 2 -15.42 15.93 5.24
CA ALA A 2 -15.10 15.30 3.95
C ALA A 2 -14.24 14.02 4.03
N GLN A 3 -13.20 14.01 4.87
CA GLN A 3 -12.33 12.83 5.03
C GLN A 3 -13.06 11.61 5.62
N ARG A 4 -14.00 11.84 6.55
CA ARG A 4 -14.82 10.78 7.15
C ARG A 4 -15.82 10.20 6.14
N LEU A 5 -16.35 11.03 5.25
CA LEU A 5 -17.20 10.58 4.14
C LEU A 5 -16.40 9.79 3.09
N TYR A 6 -15.15 10.19 2.80
CA TYR A 6 -14.26 9.41 1.92
C TYR A 6 -14.02 7.99 2.48
N TYR A 7 -13.64 7.87 3.75
CA TYR A 7 -13.48 6.56 4.39
C TYR A 7 -14.75 5.71 4.38
N ALA A 8 -15.93 6.33 4.47
CA ALA A 8 -17.21 5.62 4.43
C ALA A 8 -17.52 5.01 3.04
N THR A 9 -16.84 5.47 1.98
CA THR A 9 -17.00 4.91 0.62
C THR A 9 -16.05 3.77 0.30
N LEU A 10 -14.99 3.59 1.10
CA LEU A 10 -13.97 2.56 0.86
C LEU A 10 -14.47 1.17 1.26
N ARG A 11 -14.21 0.18 0.40
CA ARG A 11 -14.54 -1.23 0.62
C ARG A 11 -13.27 -2.03 0.86
N ASN A 12 -13.37 -3.04 1.73
CA ASN A 12 -12.27 -3.97 1.95
C ASN A 12 -11.78 -4.57 0.62
N GLY A 13 -10.48 -4.49 0.39
CA GLY A 13 -9.83 -4.92 -0.84
C GLY A 13 -9.76 -3.87 -1.95
N ASP A 14 -10.31 -2.66 -1.76
CA ASP A 14 -10.12 -1.57 -2.72
C ASP A 14 -8.65 -1.24 -2.88
N ILE A 15 -8.22 -1.15 -4.14
CA ILE A 15 -6.92 -0.63 -4.52
C ILE A 15 -7.03 0.88 -4.57
N ILE A 16 -6.15 1.56 -3.83
CA ILE A 16 -6.09 3.02 -3.77
C ILE A 16 -4.78 3.46 -4.44
N GLU A 17 -4.92 4.32 -5.44
CA GLU A 17 -3.80 4.99 -6.09
C GLU A 17 -3.52 6.31 -5.39
N ILE A 18 -2.26 6.51 -4.98
CA ILE A 18 -1.77 7.79 -4.46
C ILE A 18 -1.32 8.66 -5.62
N LEU A 19 -1.97 9.81 -5.80
CA LEU A 19 -1.72 10.73 -6.92
C LEU A 19 -0.56 11.67 -6.56
N ARG A 20 0.65 11.35 -7.01
CA ARG A 20 1.85 12.20 -6.88
C ARG A 20 2.61 12.28 -8.19
N ASP A 21 3.32 13.38 -8.36
CA ASP A 21 4.02 13.72 -9.60
C ASP A 21 5.29 12.89 -9.88
N VAL A 22 5.85 12.20 -8.87
CA VAL A 22 7.18 11.54 -9.00
C VAL A 22 7.25 10.11 -8.45
N ALA A 23 6.20 9.64 -7.75
CA ALA A 23 6.09 8.27 -7.27
C ALA A 23 4.62 7.89 -7.10
N HIS A 24 4.02 7.25 -8.10
CA HIS A 24 2.74 6.59 -7.92
C HIS A 24 2.95 5.45 -6.94
N ASN A 25 2.33 5.52 -5.78
CA ASN A 25 2.28 4.40 -4.85
C ASN A 25 0.88 3.81 -4.85
N TRP A 26 0.79 2.51 -4.64
CA TRP A 26 -0.45 1.75 -4.66
C TRP A 26 -0.60 1.03 -3.34
N VAL A 27 -1.77 1.18 -2.73
CA VAL A 27 -2.07 0.60 -1.42
C VAL A 27 -3.39 -0.17 -1.49
N LEU A 28 -3.55 -1.20 -0.66
CA LEU A 28 -4.76 -2.01 -0.57
C LEU A 28 -5.50 -1.70 0.73
N TYR A 29 -6.75 -1.27 0.66
CA TYR A 29 -7.55 -0.97 1.84
C TYR A 29 -8.00 -2.24 2.57
N THR A 30 -7.69 -2.32 3.86
CA THR A 30 -8.02 -3.48 4.71
C THR A 30 -9.14 -3.21 5.71
N GLY A 31 -9.74 -2.02 5.66
CA GLY A 31 -10.85 -1.62 6.51
C GLY A 31 -10.43 -0.72 7.67
N LYS A 32 -11.41 -0.05 8.28
CA LYS A 32 -11.23 0.81 9.47
C LYS A 32 -10.12 1.88 9.32
N GLY A 33 -9.91 2.40 8.10
CA GLY A 33 -8.88 3.39 7.82
C GLY A 33 -7.46 2.82 7.60
N TYR A 34 -7.28 1.49 7.59
CA TYR A 34 -5.99 0.83 7.39
C TYR A 34 -5.77 0.39 5.94
N VAL A 35 -4.49 0.35 5.55
CA VAL A 35 -4.04 -0.16 4.27
C VAL A 35 -2.83 -1.06 4.41
N VAL A 36 -2.62 -1.94 3.45
CA VAL A 36 -1.41 -2.73 3.25
C VAL A 36 -0.68 -2.24 2.00
N HIS A 37 0.65 -2.07 2.07
CA HIS A 37 1.48 -1.58 0.95
C HIS A 37 2.94 -1.99 1.08
N LEU A 38 3.71 -1.78 0.00
CA LEU A 38 5.16 -1.96 0.01
C LEU A 38 5.86 -0.67 0.46
N ALA A 39 6.78 -0.81 1.40
CA ALA A 39 7.63 0.26 1.89
C ALA A 39 9.08 -0.18 2.02
N TYR A 40 10.01 0.76 2.00
CA TYR A 40 11.38 0.45 2.37
C TYR A 40 11.47 0.17 3.88
N SER A 41 12.15 -0.91 4.23
CA SER A 41 12.52 -1.28 5.59
C SER A 41 13.64 -0.36 6.05
N THR A 42 13.29 0.76 6.67
CA THR A 42 14.25 1.54 7.44
C THR A 42 14.54 0.75 8.72
N LYS A 43 15.68 0.04 8.79
CA LYS A 43 16.19 -0.37 10.11
C LYS A 43 16.35 0.92 10.92
N ASN A 44 15.65 1.02 12.05
CA ASN A 44 15.90 2.07 13.02
C ASN A 44 17.36 1.96 13.50
N THR A 45 18.29 2.66 12.87
CA THR A 45 19.36 3.27 13.66
C THR A 45 18.70 4.43 14.38
N ALA A 46 18.43 4.24 15.67
CA ALA A 46 18.02 5.31 16.55
C ALA A 46 19.04 6.45 16.43
N GLY A 47 18.57 7.62 16.00
CA GLY A 47 19.39 8.83 15.90
C GLY A 47 19.94 9.12 14.50
N SER A 48 19.82 10.39 14.12
CA SER A 48 20.38 11.04 12.94
C SER A 48 19.63 10.85 11.62
N GLY A 49 19.00 11.95 11.19
CA GLY A 49 18.63 12.15 9.81
C GLY A 49 19.86 12.03 8.93
N SER A 50 19.85 11.05 8.03
CA SER A 50 20.80 10.99 6.93
C SER A 50 20.08 10.41 5.72
N PHE A 51 20.06 11.20 4.65
CA PHE A 51 19.41 10.92 3.37
C PHE A 51 20.19 9.91 2.50
N PHE A 52 21.11 9.14 3.08
CA PHE A 52 21.96 8.22 2.32
C PHE A 52 22.19 6.92 3.10
N ALA A 53 21.21 6.02 3.04
CA ALA A 53 21.48 4.61 3.31
C ALA A 53 22.25 4.05 2.11
N SER A 54 23.43 3.48 2.36
CA SER A 54 24.19 2.68 1.39
C SER A 54 23.25 1.74 0.63
N SER A 55 23.32 1.77 -0.71
CA SER A 55 22.41 1.08 -1.65
C SER A 55 22.33 -0.45 -1.47
N GLY A 56 23.10 -1.05 -0.55
CA GLY A 56 23.14 -2.49 -0.29
C GLY A 56 22.16 -3.02 0.78
N ASP A 57 21.63 -2.18 1.68
CA ASP A 57 20.89 -2.65 2.87
C ASP A 57 19.40 -2.27 2.91
N VAL A 58 18.92 -1.53 1.91
CA VAL A 58 17.51 -1.11 1.85
C VAL A 58 16.66 -2.28 1.35
N LYS A 59 16.01 -2.97 2.28
CA LYS A 59 15.07 -4.06 1.95
C LYS A 59 13.66 -3.50 1.72
N THR A 60 12.85 -4.19 0.92
CA THR A 60 11.41 -3.89 0.80
C THR A 60 10.66 -4.73 1.81
N MET A 61 9.68 -4.14 2.48
CA MET A 61 8.83 -4.79 3.46
C MET A 61 7.37 -4.43 3.22
N VAL A 62 6.48 -5.38 3.48
CA VAL A 62 5.04 -5.14 3.49
C VAL A 62 4.65 -4.49 4.82
N LYS A 63 4.01 -3.33 4.78
CA LYS A 63 3.54 -2.62 5.98
C LYS A 63 2.03 -2.51 6.01
N LYS A 64 1.47 -2.53 7.23
CA LYS A 64 0.08 -2.14 7.51
C LYS A 64 0.06 -0.84 8.30
N GLU A 65 -0.53 0.20 7.72
CA GLU A 65 -0.53 1.56 8.30
C GLU A 65 -1.89 2.23 8.12
N ARG A 66 -2.14 3.31 8.87
CA ARG A 66 -3.35 4.13 8.63
C ARG A 66 -3.19 4.91 7.34
N LEU A 67 -4.22 4.91 6.50
CA LEU A 67 -4.22 5.61 5.21
C LEU A 67 -3.90 7.11 5.35
N GLU A 68 -4.32 7.75 6.45
CA GLU A 68 -4.02 9.17 6.71
C GLU A 68 -2.53 9.46 6.92
N PHE A 69 -1.74 8.47 7.30
CA PHE A 69 -0.28 8.60 7.45
C PHE A 69 0.47 8.20 6.18
N ILE A 70 -0.22 7.68 5.16
CA ILE A 70 0.42 7.36 3.89
C ILE A 70 0.83 8.67 3.21
N PRO A 71 2.12 8.85 2.93
CA PRO A 71 2.59 10.05 2.29
C PRO A 71 1.87 10.27 0.94
N GLY A 72 1.22 11.42 0.76
CA GLY A 72 0.48 11.79 -0.47
C GLY A 72 -1.04 11.82 -0.28
N PHE A 73 -1.54 11.23 0.79
CA PHE A 73 -2.89 11.48 1.26
C PHE A 73 -3.11 12.99 1.56
N PRO A 74 -4.30 13.59 1.29
CA PRO A 74 -5.54 12.98 0.81
C PRO A 74 -5.69 12.92 -0.73
N ARG A 75 -4.64 13.18 -1.52
CA ARG A 75 -4.72 13.12 -2.99
C ARG A 75 -4.67 11.68 -3.47
N VAL A 76 -5.82 11.01 -3.37
CA VAL A 76 -5.96 9.58 -3.63
C VAL A 76 -7.24 9.28 -4.40
N ARG A 77 -7.28 8.13 -5.09
CA ARG A 77 -8.51 7.62 -5.72
C ARG A 77 -8.58 6.10 -5.58
N VAL A 78 -9.80 5.57 -5.45
CA VAL A 78 -10.02 4.13 -5.65
C VAL A 78 -9.80 3.83 -7.12
N ASN A 79 -8.96 2.84 -7.42
CA ASN A 79 -8.59 2.49 -8.79
C ASN A 79 -8.51 0.97 -8.96
N ASN A 80 -9.67 0.32 -8.94
CA ASN A 80 -9.82 -1.10 -9.24
C ASN A 80 -9.85 -1.36 -10.76
N LYS A 81 -8.84 -0.86 -11.49
CA LYS A 81 -8.85 -0.81 -12.98
C LYS A 81 -9.02 -2.16 -13.70
N TYR A 82 -8.80 -3.27 -13.01
CA TYR A 82 -8.93 -4.60 -13.61
C TYR A 82 -10.25 -5.30 -13.32
N ASP A 83 -11.17 -4.70 -12.54
CA ASP A 83 -12.49 -5.29 -12.25
C ASP A 83 -13.32 -5.54 -13.53
N SER A 84 -13.05 -4.81 -14.62
CA SER A 84 -13.71 -5.02 -15.92
C SER A 84 -13.21 -6.26 -16.67
N ARG A 85 -12.08 -6.85 -16.24
CA ARG A 85 -11.42 -8.00 -16.90
C ARG A 85 -11.29 -9.21 -15.98
N TYR A 86 -11.16 -9.01 -14.68
CA TYR A 86 -10.99 -10.04 -13.67
C TYR A 86 -11.98 -9.84 -12.53
N HIS A 87 -12.57 -10.93 -12.06
CA HIS A 87 -13.38 -10.91 -10.84
C HIS A 87 -12.45 -10.78 -9.64
N PRO A 88 -12.65 -9.81 -8.73
CA PRO A 88 -11.87 -9.75 -7.50
C PRO A 88 -12.17 -10.97 -6.63
N ARG A 89 -11.18 -11.40 -5.85
CA ARG A 89 -11.35 -12.46 -4.85
C ARG A 89 -12.38 -12.02 -3.79
N PRO A 90 -12.97 -12.96 -3.04
CA PRO A 90 -13.82 -12.60 -1.91
C PRO A 90 -13.08 -11.66 -0.94
N GLY A 91 -13.73 -10.58 -0.52
CA GLY A 91 -13.09 -9.54 0.29
C GLY A 91 -12.40 -10.07 1.56
N GLY A 92 -12.99 -11.09 2.20
CA GLY A 92 -12.38 -11.76 3.35
C GLY A 92 -11.05 -12.46 3.03
N ASP A 93 -10.95 -13.10 1.86
CA ASP A 93 -9.71 -13.74 1.41
C ASP A 93 -8.66 -12.69 1.05
N ILE A 94 -9.06 -11.58 0.41
CA ILE A 94 -8.16 -10.45 0.13
C ILE A 94 -7.54 -9.94 1.43
N ILE A 95 -8.36 -9.68 2.45
CA ILE A 95 -7.86 -9.15 3.74
C ILE A 95 -6.96 -10.17 4.43
N ARG A 96 -7.39 -11.43 4.51
CA ARG A 96 -6.61 -12.48 5.17
C ARG A 96 -5.22 -12.63 4.56
N GLU A 97 -5.13 -12.70 3.23
CA GLU A 97 -3.84 -12.82 2.53
C GLU A 97 -3.01 -11.53 2.66
N ALA A 98 -3.62 -10.35 2.61
CA ALA A 98 -2.90 -9.09 2.82
C ALA A 98 -2.31 -8.99 4.24
N GLU A 99 -3.03 -9.45 5.26
CA GLU A 99 -2.57 -9.44 6.65
C GLU A 99 -1.47 -10.48 6.91
N LYS A 100 -1.54 -11.66 6.29
CA LYS A 100 -0.46 -12.67 6.35
C LYS A 100 0.87 -12.16 5.80
N MET A 101 0.83 -11.24 4.85
CA MET A 101 2.02 -10.70 4.21
C MET A 101 2.68 -9.59 5.03
N VAL A 102 2.04 -9.05 6.07
CA VAL A 102 2.60 -7.94 6.86
C VAL A 102 3.91 -8.35 7.51
N ASP A 103 4.89 -7.44 7.51
CA ASP A 103 6.27 -7.62 7.96
C ASP A 103 7.13 -8.56 7.10
N GLU A 104 6.57 -9.17 6.05
CA GLU A 104 7.35 -9.93 5.07
C GLU A 104 8.33 -9.03 4.30
N VAL A 105 9.55 -9.52 4.15
CA VAL A 105 10.62 -8.85 3.42
C VAL A 105 10.70 -9.41 2.00
N LEU A 106 10.48 -8.56 1.01
CA LEU A 106 10.42 -8.97 -0.40
C LEU A 106 11.71 -8.62 -1.15
N PRO A 107 12.14 -9.46 -2.11
CA PRO A 107 13.38 -9.26 -2.87
C PRO A 107 13.23 -8.27 -4.05
N TYR A 108 12.17 -7.45 -4.06
CA TYR A 108 11.87 -6.52 -5.15
C TYR A 108 11.87 -5.07 -4.65
N PRO A 109 12.35 -4.10 -5.43
CA PRO A 109 12.37 -2.70 -5.02
C PRO A 109 10.96 -2.09 -4.99
N VAL A 110 10.76 -1.08 -4.14
CA VAL A 110 9.54 -0.27 -4.10
C VAL A 110 9.53 0.68 -5.30
N THR A 111 8.85 0.26 -6.37
CA THR A 111 8.60 1.07 -7.57
C THR A 111 7.10 1.14 -7.83
N PRO A 112 6.60 2.14 -8.58
CA PRO A 112 5.19 2.20 -8.97
C PRO A 112 4.65 0.89 -9.54
N LYS A 113 5.43 0.26 -10.43
CA LYS A 113 5.06 -1.00 -11.08
C LYS A 113 5.04 -2.18 -10.09
N THR A 114 6.01 -2.26 -9.18
CA THR A 114 6.03 -3.33 -8.16
C THR A 114 4.86 -3.17 -7.19
N CYS A 115 4.61 -1.95 -6.69
CA CYS A 115 3.51 -1.67 -5.77
C CYS A 115 2.15 -2.01 -6.38
N GLU A 116 1.93 -1.59 -7.63
CA GLU A 116 0.70 -1.90 -8.36
C GLU A 116 0.48 -3.42 -8.50
N ARG A 117 1.53 -4.13 -8.93
CA ARG A 117 1.47 -5.59 -9.11
C ARG A 117 1.21 -6.31 -7.79
N PHE A 118 1.81 -5.84 -6.70
CA PHE A 118 1.63 -6.41 -5.37
C PHE A 118 0.16 -6.32 -4.92
N VAL A 119 -0.45 -5.12 -4.97
CA VAL A 119 -1.85 -4.97 -4.54
C VAL A 119 -2.83 -5.64 -5.51
N ALA A 120 -2.50 -5.69 -6.81
CA ALA A 120 -3.30 -6.44 -7.78
C ALA A 120 -3.27 -7.94 -7.50
N ALA A 121 -2.11 -8.51 -7.18
CA ALA A 121 -1.98 -9.93 -6.79
C ALA A 121 -2.67 -10.26 -5.45
N LEU A 122 -2.98 -9.25 -4.62
CA LEU A 122 -3.80 -9.42 -3.42
C LEU A 122 -5.30 -9.30 -3.71
N ARG A 123 -5.71 -8.52 -4.70
CA ARG A 123 -7.13 -8.31 -5.02
C ARG A 123 -7.70 -9.39 -5.94
N TYR A 124 -6.96 -9.81 -6.94
CA TYR A 124 -7.37 -10.78 -7.98
C TYR A 124 -6.69 -12.13 -7.75
#